data_AF-A0A1I2ELU7-F1
#
_entry.id   AF-A0A1I2ELU7-F1
#
_cell.length_a   1.000
_cell.length_b   1.000
_cell.length_c   1.000
_cell.angle_alpha   90.00
_cell.angle_beta   90.00
_cell.angle_gamma   90.00
#
_symmetry.space_group_name_H-M   'P 1'
#
loop_
_entity.id
_entity.type
_entity.pdbx_description
1 polymer ?
#
loop_
_entity_poly.entity_id
_entity_poly.type
_entity_poly.pdbx_seq_one_letter_code
_entity_poly.pdbx_strand_id
1 'polypeptide(L)'
;MDDCLDGSSTGYACRMEVIEGRSGRRQRSEAERARIAAESLWPGIRVADVARRHGVTRWQVYDWRKKLAAGKLAVPDEMMSEPAFAALVVETPPEEPGKPSGPSPARRIELSLADVTLRVEADIDEEQLTRVIRAIRAGAR
;
A
#
# COMPACT_ATOMS: atom_id res chain seq x y z
N MET A 1 31.21 -21.82 -57.06
CA MET A 1 30.45 -22.72 -56.17
C MET A 1 31.08 -22.69 -54.81
N ASP A 2 30.45 -22.28 -53.73
CA ASP A 2 29.29 -21.42 -53.48
C ASP A 2 29.45 -21.10 -51.98
N ASP A 3 29.15 -19.87 -51.61
CA ASP A 3 29.07 -19.42 -50.23
C ASP A 3 28.19 -20.34 -49.37
N CYS A 4 28.63 -20.62 -48.14
CA CYS A 4 27.74 -20.88 -47.02
C CYS A 4 28.34 -20.26 -45.76
N LEU A 5 28.05 -18.97 -45.56
CA LEU A 5 27.90 -18.44 -44.22
C LEU A 5 26.64 -19.10 -43.61
N ASP A 6 26.80 -19.89 -42.56
CA ASP A 6 25.69 -20.19 -41.66
C ASP A 6 26.00 -19.61 -40.28
N GLY A 7 25.20 -18.62 -39.91
CA GLY A 7 25.29 -17.91 -38.65
C GLY A 7 24.59 -18.71 -37.55
N SER A 8 25.23 -18.84 -36.39
CA SER A 8 24.51 -19.18 -35.17
C SER A 8 24.87 -18.22 -34.05
N SER A 9 24.38 -16.99 -34.19
CA SER A 9 23.85 -16.29 -33.01
C SER A 9 22.42 -16.77 -32.85
N THR A 10 22.08 -17.42 -31.74
CA THR A 10 20.87 -17.10 -30.95
C THR A 10 20.73 -18.09 -29.78
N GLY A 11 21.02 -17.58 -28.59
CA GLY A 11 20.23 -17.87 -27.39
C GLY A 11 20.75 -18.94 -26.44
N TYR A 12 21.03 -18.52 -25.21
CA TYR A 12 20.95 -19.38 -24.02
C TYR A 12 19.49 -19.84 -23.83
N ALA A 13 19.00 -20.71 -24.69
CA ALA A 13 17.72 -21.37 -24.50
C ALA A 13 17.93 -22.54 -23.53
N CYS A 14 17.88 -22.26 -22.22
CA CYS A 14 17.70 -23.33 -21.26
C CYS A 14 16.31 -23.90 -21.46
N ARG A 15 16.21 -25.17 -21.89
CA ARG A 15 14.95 -25.92 -21.91
C ARG A 15 14.41 -25.94 -20.48
N MET A 16 13.33 -25.19 -20.24
CA MET A 16 12.62 -25.23 -18.96
C MET A 16 11.71 -26.45 -18.98
N GLU A 17 12.14 -27.54 -18.35
CA GLU A 17 11.24 -28.64 -18.03
C GLU A 17 10.28 -28.18 -16.94
N VAL A 18 9.04 -27.92 -17.35
CA VAL A 18 7.92 -27.75 -16.43
C VAL A 18 7.61 -29.14 -15.88
N ILE A 19 8.10 -29.42 -14.68
CA ILE A 19 7.67 -30.60 -13.92
C ILE A 19 6.20 -30.37 -13.59
N GLU A 20 5.30 -30.94 -14.40
CA GLU A 20 3.86 -31.02 -14.13
C GLU A 20 3.61 -31.99 -12.96
N GLY A 21 3.97 -31.54 -11.77
CA GLY A 21 3.60 -32.15 -10.50
C GLY A 21 3.13 -31.07 -9.55
N ARG A 22 2.54 -31.44 -8.41
CA ARG A 22 2.37 -30.51 -7.28
C ARG A 22 3.77 -29.98 -6.97
N SER A 23 4.10 -28.78 -7.44
CA SER A 23 5.41 -28.20 -7.22
C SER A 23 5.68 -28.33 -5.73
N GLY A 24 6.81 -28.90 -5.31
CA GLY A 24 7.15 -29.05 -3.89
C GLY A 24 7.11 -27.72 -3.11
N ARG A 25 6.95 -26.60 -3.82
CA ARG A 25 6.51 -25.31 -3.30
C ARG A 25 5.06 -25.39 -2.84
N ARG A 26 4.87 -25.60 -1.53
CA ARG A 26 3.58 -25.47 -0.85
C ARG A 26 2.93 -24.13 -1.22
N GLN A 27 1.84 -24.17 -1.98
CA GLN A 27 1.01 -23.00 -2.25
C GLN A 27 0.25 -22.66 -0.96
N ARG A 28 0.47 -21.45 -0.43
CA ARG A 28 -0.18 -20.98 0.80
C ARG A 28 -1.38 -20.10 0.46
N SER A 29 -2.48 -20.30 1.17
CA SER A 29 -3.66 -19.45 1.04
C SER A 29 -3.32 -18.01 1.44
N GLU A 30 -4.11 -17.04 0.99
CA GLU A 30 -3.92 -15.62 1.37
C GLU A 30 -4.07 -15.43 2.87
N ALA A 31 -5.06 -16.08 3.48
CA ALA A 31 -5.26 -16.08 4.93
C ALA A 31 -4.03 -16.60 5.68
N GLU A 32 -3.39 -17.67 5.21
CA GLU A 32 -2.18 -18.19 5.83
C GLU A 32 -0.99 -17.23 5.68
N ARG A 33 -0.83 -16.61 4.50
CA ARG A 33 0.20 -15.59 4.27
C ARG A 33 0.00 -14.37 5.17
N ALA A 34 -1.25 -13.93 5.35
CA ALA A 34 -1.61 -12.83 6.22
C ALA A 34 -1.33 -13.15 7.70
N ARG A 35 -1.68 -14.35 8.17
CA ARG A 35 -1.37 -14.82 9.55
C ARG A 35 0.14 -14.79 9.83
N ILE A 36 0.95 -15.33 8.92
CA ILE A 36 2.40 -15.36 9.07
C ILE A 36 2.99 -13.93 9.08
N ALA A 37 2.48 -13.06 8.20
CA ALA A 37 2.89 -11.67 8.16
C ALA A 37 2.53 -10.92 9.45
N ALA A 38 1.32 -11.11 9.97
CA ALA A 38 0.86 -10.52 11.23
C ALA A 38 1.68 -11.02 12.44
N GLU A 39 1.97 -12.32 12.53
CA GLU A 39 2.84 -12.87 13.60
C GLU A 39 4.22 -12.19 13.59
N SER A 40 4.77 -11.92 12.40
CA SER A 40 6.09 -11.28 12.27
C SER A 40 6.13 -9.78 12.63
N LEU A 41 4.98 -9.15 12.86
CA LEU A 41 4.86 -7.74 13.25
C LEU A 41 4.83 -7.54 14.76
N TRP A 42 4.70 -8.61 15.55
CA TRP A 42 4.71 -8.49 17.01
C TRP A 42 6.06 -7.96 17.52
N PRO A 43 6.06 -7.04 18.49
CA PRO A 43 7.28 -6.50 19.07
C PRO A 43 8.14 -7.62 19.67
N GLY A 44 9.46 -7.57 19.42
CA GLY A 44 10.41 -8.57 19.90
C GLY A 44 10.50 -9.86 19.06
N ILE A 45 9.61 -10.06 18.08
CA ILE A 45 9.69 -11.22 17.18
C ILE A 45 10.71 -11.01 16.07
N ARG A 46 11.59 -12.01 15.88
CA ARG A 46 12.53 -12.03 14.76
C ARG A 46 11.90 -12.72 13.55
N VAL A 47 11.93 -12.06 12.39
CA VAL A 47 11.43 -12.60 11.11
C VAL A 47 12.06 -13.95 10.75
N ALA A 48 13.33 -14.16 11.11
CA ALA A 48 14.01 -15.43 10.87
C ALA A 48 13.39 -16.61 11.63
N ASP A 49 12.84 -16.36 12.82
CA ASP A 49 12.28 -17.40 13.68
C ASP A 49 10.89 -17.80 13.18
N VAL A 50 10.07 -16.80 12.84
CA VAL A 50 8.78 -16.98 12.16
C VAL A 50 8.98 -17.75 10.85
N ALA A 51 9.99 -17.38 10.07
CA ALA A 51 10.27 -18.03 8.80
C ALA A 51 10.59 -19.54 8.97
N ARG A 52 11.41 -19.88 9.97
CA ARG A 52 11.74 -21.28 10.31
C ARG A 52 10.51 -22.07 10.79
N ARG A 53 9.70 -21.49 11.69
CA ARG A 53 8.49 -22.13 12.23
C ARG A 53 7.50 -22.50 11.12
N HIS A 54 7.32 -21.59 10.16
CA HIS A 54 6.35 -21.77 9.09
C HIS A 54 6.91 -22.42 7.83
N GLY A 55 8.20 -22.76 7.78
CA GLY A 55 8.84 -23.32 6.59
C GLY A 55 8.75 -22.38 5.38
N VAL A 56 8.97 -21.08 5.61
CA VAL A 56 9.00 -20.02 4.58
C VAL A 56 10.38 -19.38 4.54
N THR A 57 10.69 -18.72 3.43
CA THR A 57 11.89 -17.89 3.37
C THR A 57 11.64 -16.53 4.02
N ARG A 58 12.68 -15.91 4.56
CA ARG A 58 12.61 -14.55 5.12
C ARG A 58 12.05 -13.55 4.10
N TRP A 59 12.44 -13.69 2.84
CA TRP A 59 11.97 -12.84 1.75
C TRP A 59 10.45 -12.93 1.54
N GLN A 60 9.86 -14.13 1.63
CA GLN A 60 8.40 -14.29 1.55
C GLN A 60 7.69 -13.54 2.68
N VAL A 61 8.22 -13.60 3.90
CA VAL A 61 7.64 -12.86 5.04
C VAL A 61 7.71 -11.35 4.81
N TYR A 62 8.83 -10.83 4.29
CA TYR A 62 8.95 -9.41 3.96
C TYR A 62 7.99 -8.98 2.84
N ASP A 63 7.86 -9.78 1.77
CA ASP A 63 6.90 -9.53 0.70
C ASP A 63 5.46 -9.51 1.24
N TRP A 64 5.10 -10.45 2.12
CA TRP A 64 3.78 -10.48 2.73
C TRP A 64 3.54 -9.33 3.70
N ARG A 65 4.54 -8.89 4.48
CA ARG A 65 4.44 -7.66 5.30
C ARG A 65 4.14 -6.44 4.43
N LYS A 66 4.82 -6.30 3.29
CA LYS A 66 4.57 -5.19 2.34
C LYS A 66 3.16 -5.24 1.77
N LYS A 67 2.68 -6.42 1.39
CA LYS A 67 1.31 -6.62 0.89
C LYS A 67 0.26 -6.37 1.97
N LEU A 68 0.55 -6.77 3.21
CA LEU A 68 -0.32 -6.53 4.35
C LEU A 68 -0.46 -5.03 4.65
N ALA A 69 0.66 -4.30 4.70
CA ALA A 69 0.66 -2.84 4.87
C ALA A 69 -0.04 -2.10 3.71
N ALA A 70 -0.03 -2.68 2.51
CA ALA A 70 -0.73 -2.15 1.34
C ALA A 70 -2.22 -2.58 1.25
N GLY A 71 -2.75 -3.31 2.25
CA GLY A 71 -4.14 -3.78 2.24
C GLY A 71 -4.43 -4.89 1.22
N LYS A 72 -3.39 -5.53 0.66
CA LYS A 72 -3.49 -6.59 -0.37
C LYS A 72 -3.52 -8.01 0.21
N LEU A 73 -3.52 -8.13 1.54
CA LEU A 73 -3.69 -9.38 2.28
C LEU A 73 -4.68 -9.10 3.41
N ALA A 74 -5.78 -9.85 3.47
CA ALA A 74 -6.75 -9.73 4.56
C ALA A 74 -6.28 -10.54 5.77
N VAL A 75 -6.23 -9.91 6.94
CA VAL A 75 -5.97 -10.59 8.22
C VAL A 75 -7.25 -11.32 8.64
N PRO A 76 -7.19 -12.60 9.02
CA PRO A 76 -8.35 -13.30 9.56
C PRO A 76 -8.86 -12.64 10.86
N ASP A 77 -10.19 -12.58 11.02
CA ASP A 77 -10.87 -11.96 12.18
C ASP A 77 -10.34 -12.42 13.55
N GLU A 78 -9.88 -13.67 13.65
CA GLU A 78 -9.30 -14.25 14.88
C GLU A 78 -8.04 -13.50 15.37
N MET A 79 -7.32 -12.83 14.47
CA MET A 79 -6.17 -11.96 14.79
C MET A 79 -6.56 -10.49 14.92
N MET A 80 -7.78 -10.13 14.54
CA MET A 80 -8.41 -8.85 14.88
C MET A 80 -9.00 -8.98 16.29
N SER A 81 -8.15 -9.25 17.28
CA SER A 81 -8.51 -8.89 18.66
C SER A 81 -8.76 -7.38 18.64
N GLU A 82 -9.94 -6.97 19.15
CA GLU A 82 -10.58 -5.66 19.03
C GLU A 82 -9.65 -4.56 18.51
N PRO A 83 -10.01 -3.85 17.43
CA PRO A 83 -9.10 -2.88 16.86
C PRO A 83 -8.79 -1.83 17.93
N ALA A 84 -7.58 -1.90 18.48
CA ALA A 84 -7.03 -0.90 19.38
C ALA A 84 -6.65 0.33 18.54
N PHE A 85 -7.65 0.94 17.91
CA PHE A 85 -7.55 2.31 17.48
C PHE A 85 -7.34 3.12 18.76
N ALA A 86 -6.13 3.60 18.98
CA ALA A 86 -5.91 4.66 19.94
C ALA A 86 -6.71 5.87 19.45
N ALA A 87 -7.79 6.22 20.14
CA ALA A 87 -8.49 7.47 19.89
C ALA A 87 -7.46 8.60 20.10
N LEU A 88 -7.14 9.33 19.02
CA LEU A 88 -6.34 10.55 19.10
C LEU A 88 -7.20 11.60 19.83
N VAL A 89 -7.08 11.65 21.16
CA VAL A 89 -7.63 12.75 21.95
C VAL A 89 -6.73 13.95 21.69
N VAL A 90 -7.21 14.90 20.89
CA VAL A 90 -6.62 16.23 20.82
C VAL A 90 -6.99 16.91 22.13
N GLU A 91 -6.06 16.95 23.09
CA GLU A 91 -6.20 17.84 24.24
C GLU A 91 -6.19 19.28 23.71
N THR A 92 -7.35 19.91 23.67
CA THR A 92 -7.43 21.37 23.62
C THR A 92 -6.83 21.89 24.93
N PRO A 93 -5.81 22.76 24.89
CA PRO A 93 -5.24 23.37 26.08
C PRO A 93 -6.33 24.05 26.92
N PRO A 94 -6.18 24.14 28.26
CA PRO A 94 -7.21 24.72 29.13
C PRO A 94 -7.54 26.14 28.68
N GLU A 95 -8.81 26.36 28.38
CA GLU A 95 -9.36 27.64 27.97
C GLU A 95 -9.31 28.61 29.17
N GLU A 96 -8.44 29.61 29.11
CA GLU A 96 -8.55 30.78 29.97
C GLU A 96 -9.78 31.61 29.54
N PRO A 97 -10.65 32.01 30.48
CA PRO A 97 -11.89 32.68 30.14
C PRO A 97 -11.63 34.14 29.77
N GLY A 98 -11.64 34.46 28.48
CA GLY A 98 -11.74 35.86 28.06
C GLY A 98 -11.28 36.20 26.64
N LYS A 99 -12.10 35.89 25.62
CA LYS A 99 -12.42 36.81 24.50
C LYS A 99 -13.45 36.20 23.52
N PRO A 100 -14.39 37.00 22.98
CA PRO A 100 -15.48 36.48 22.17
C PRO A 100 -15.07 36.12 20.72
N SER A 101 -15.62 35.00 20.25
CA SER A 101 -15.79 34.54 18.86
C SER A 101 -14.69 34.81 17.83
N GLY A 102 -13.96 33.75 17.47
CA GLY A 102 -13.39 33.59 16.11
C GLY A 102 -14.25 32.60 15.30
N PRO A 103 -14.60 32.89 14.03
CA PRO A 103 -15.52 32.05 13.27
C PRO A 103 -14.85 30.75 12.76
N SER A 104 -15.55 29.64 13.00
CA SER A 104 -15.59 28.36 12.26
C SER A 104 -14.27 27.63 11.89
N PRO A 105 -14.20 26.29 12.06
CA PRO A 105 -13.06 25.54 11.57
C PRO A 105 -12.95 25.72 10.06
N ALA A 106 -11.76 26.07 9.57
CA ALA A 106 -11.46 26.21 8.15
C ALA A 106 -11.95 24.94 7.41
N ARG A 107 -13.10 25.05 6.73
CA ARG A 107 -13.74 23.97 5.97
C ARG A 107 -12.93 23.73 4.70
N ARG A 108 -11.77 23.10 4.84
CA ARG A 108 -10.87 22.82 3.73
C ARG A 108 -11.49 21.75 2.82
N ILE A 109 -11.61 22.04 1.54
CA ILE A 109 -12.17 21.15 0.52
C ILE A 109 -11.00 20.59 -0.31
N GLU A 110 -10.86 19.27 -0.35
CA GLU A 110 -9.85 18.57 -1.16
C GLU A 110 -10.53 17.85 -2.32
N LEU A 111 -10.11 18.16 -3.55
CA LEU A 111 -10.62 17.56 -4.78
C LEU A 111 -9.47 16.80 -5.46
N SER A 112 -9.65 15.52 -5.73
CA SER A 112 -8.68 14.68 -6.44
C SER A 112 -9.19 14.32 -7.84
N LEU A 113 -8.38 14.63 -8.86
CA LEU A 113 -8.64 14.33 -10.27
C LEU A 113 -7.40 13.63 -10.83
N ALA A 114 -7.48 12.30 -11.01
CA ALA A 114 -6.38 11.45 -11.47
C ALA A 114 -5.07 11.68 -10.71
N ASP A 115 -4.13 12.44 -11.27
CA ASP A 115 -2.81 12.77 -10.73
C ASP A 115 -2.73 14.17 -10.09
N VAL A 116 -3.78 14.98 -10.17
CA VAL A 116 -3.83 16.35 -9.64
C VAL A 116 -4.68 16.40 -8.38
N THR A 117 -4.10 16.91 -7.28
CA THR A 117 -4.81 17.16 -6.01
C THR A 117 -4.93 18.66 -5.79
N LEU A 118 -6.18 19.14 -5.72
CA LEU A 118 -6.51 20.53 -5.50
C LEU A 118 -6.95 20.71 -4.03
N ARG A 119 -6.17 21.51 -3.29
CA ARG A 119 -6.45 21.87 -1.90
C ARG A 119 -6.94 23.30 -1.85
N VAL A 120 -8.17 23.46 -1.39
CA VAL A 120 -8.87 24.74 -1.39
C VAL A 120 -9.36 25.03 0.02
N GLU A 121 -9.06 26.23 0.51
CA GLU A 121 -9.65 26.76 1.73
C GLU A 121 -11.12 27.13 1.48
N ALA A 122 -11.96 27.04 2.52
CA ALA A 122 -13.42 27.22 2.42
C ALA A 122 -13.87 28.58 1.84
N ASP A 123 -12.98 29.57 1.86
CA ASP A 123 -13.23 30.96 1.52
C ASP A 123 -12.89 31.29 0.05
N ILE A 124 -12.78 30.26 -0.81
CA ILE A 124 -12.52 30.51 -2.23
C ILE A 124 -13.79 31.04 -2.91
N ASP A 125 -13.60 32.07 -3.71
CA ASP A 125 -14.63 32.60 -4.59
C ASP A 125 -14.97 31.60 -5.71
N GLU A 126 -16.25 31.50 -6.07
CA GLU A 126 -16.76 30.59 -7.10
C GLU A 126 -16.08 30.83 -8.45
N GLU A 127 -15.81 32.09 -8.79
CA GLU A 127 -15.12 32.46 -10.02
C GLU A 127 -13.67 31.94 -10.04
N GLN A 128 -12.98 31.99 -8.89
CA GLN A 128 -11.61 31.51 -8.76
C GLN A 128 -11.57 29.98 -8.82
N LEU A 129 -12.49 29.29 -8.12
CA LEU A 129 -12.59 27.83 -8.18
C LEU A 129 -12.87 27.33 -9.59
N THR A 130 -13.79 27.99 -10.30
CA THR A 130 -14.14 27.65 -11.69
C THR A 130 -12.98 27.87 -12.64
N ARG A 131 -12.22 28.98 -12.48
CA ARG A 131 -11.02 29.24 -13.28
C ARG A 131 -9.95 28.17 -13.07
N VAL A 132 -9.71 27.74 -11.83
CA VAL A 132 -8.70 26.70 -11.54
C VAL A 132 -9.14 25.34 -12.08
N ILE A 133 -10.40 24.95 -11.90
CA ILE A 133 -10.94 23.70 -12.47
C ILE A 133 -10.83 23.71 -14.00
N ARG A 134 -11.15 24.83 -14.65
CA ARG A 134 -11.03 24.98 -16.12
C ARG A 134 -9.57 24.90 -16.58
N ALA A 135 -8.64 25.50 -15.84
CA ALA A 135 -7.21 25.44 -16.14
C ALA A 135 -6.66 24.00 -16.03
N ILE A 136 -7.05 23.27 -14.97
CA ILE A 136 -6.67 21.87 -14.81
C ILE A 136 -7.23 21.01 -15.94
N ARG A 137 -8.52 21.19 -16.30
CA ARG A 137 -9.12 20.47 -17.44
C ARG A 137 -8.48 20.82 -18.79
N ALA A 138 -7.97 22.03 -18.98
CA ALA A 138 -7.30 22.45 -20.21
C ALA A 138 -5.85 21.92 -20.32
N GLY A 139 -5.15 21.78 -19.18
CA GLY A 139 -3.80 21.23 -19.11
C GLY A 139 -3.73 19.70 -19.05
N ALA A 140 -4.83 19.02 -18.70
CA ALA A 140 -4.94 17.56 -18.68
C ALA A 140 -5.24 16.95 -20.07
N ARG A 141 -4.89 17.63 -21.16
CA ARG A 141 -5.17 17.23 -22.55
C ARG A 141 -3.92 16.84 -23.31
#